data_AF-A0A5D3WN54-F1
#
_entry.id   AF-A0A5D3WN54-F1
#
_cell.length_a   1.000
_cell.length_b   1.000
_cell.length_c   1.000
_cell.angle_alpha   90.00
_cell.angle_beta   90.00
_cell.angle_gamma   90.00
#
_symmetry.space_group_name_H-M   'P 1'
#
loop_
_entity.id
_entity.type
_entity.pdbx_description
1 polymer ?
#
loop_
_entity_poly.entity_id
_entity_poly.type
_entity_poly.pdbx_seq_one_letter_code
_entity_poly.pdbx_strand_id
1 'polypeptide(L)' 'MICGFCHREIPEETPEKGCGRCGGGCRKVHCPYCGYENPLPSPLLERLLGRKEKKK' A
#
# COMPACT_ATOMS: atom_id res chain seq x y z
N MET A 1 4.71 0.50 2.33
CA MET A 1 4.17 1.82 2.77
C MET A 1 4.15 1.92 4.29
N ILE A 2 4.09 3.10 4.92
CA ILE A 2 3.93 3.21 6.39
C ILE A 2 2.45 3.15 6.76
N CYS A 3 2.09 2.36 7.77
CA CYS A 3 0.72 2.30 8.28
C CYS A 3 0.34 3.62 8.97
N GLY A 4 -0.76 4.25 8.56
CA GLY A 4 -1.25 5.50 9.17
C GLY A 4 -1.80 5.37 10.60
N PHE A 5 -1.91 4.14 11.12
CA PHE A 5 -2.39 3.87 12.47
C PHE A 5 -1.27 3.42 13.42
N CYS A 6 -0.62 2.29 13.12
CA CYS A 6 0.43 1.73 13.99
C CYS A 6 1.85 2.19 13.62
N HIS A 7 2.00 3.00 12.57
CA HIS A 7 3.27 3.56 12.10
C HIS A 7 4.36 2.54 11.72
N ARG A 8 4.02 1.26 11.61
CA ARG A 8 4.94 0.21 11.12
C ARG A 8 5.03 0.22 9.60
N GLU A 9 6.17 -0.21 9.08
CA GLU A 9 6.40 -0.38 7.65
C GLU A 9 5.69 -1.65 7.16
N ILE A 10 4.72 -1.46 6.25
CA ILE A 10 4.01 -2.50 5.53
C ILE A 10 4.86 -2.89 4.31
N PRO A 11 5.27 -4.17 4.17
CA PRO A 11 6.05 -4.65 3.04
C PRO A 11 5.27 -4.51 1.72
N GLU A 12 5.95 -4.14 0.64
CA GLU A 12 5.31 -3.94 -0.68
C GLU A 12 4.83 -5.28 -1.28
N GLU A 13 5.57 -6.34 -0.97
CA GLU A 13 5.37 -7.69 -1.46
C GLU A 13 4.20 -8.42 -0.79
N THR A 14 3.43 -7.75 0.08
CA THR A 14 2.20 -8.34 0.62
C THR A 14 1.20 -8.47 -0.54
N PRO A 15 0.98 -9.67 -1.10
CA PRO A 15 0.12 -9.81 -2.26
C PRO A 15 -1.30 -9.75 -1.72
N GLU A 16 -1.93 -8.60 -1.90
CA GLU A 16 -3.28 -8.37 -1.45
C GLU A 16 -4.21 -9.19 -2.34
N LYS A 17 -4.62 -10.36 -1.86
CA LYS A 17 -5.64 -11.15 -2.53
C LYS A 17 -6.96 -10.38 -2.44
N GLY A 18 -7.24 -9.55 -3.44
CA GLY A 18 -8.52 -8.89 -3.57
C GLY A 18 -9.64 -9.93 -3.58
N CYS A 19 -10.70 -9.70 -2.82
CA CYS A 19 -11.85 -10.62 -2.74
C CYS A 19 -12.72 -10.62 -4.02
N GLY A 20 -12.35 -9.85 -5.05
CA GLY A 20 -13.06 -9.75 -6.32
C GLY A 20 -14.37 -8.96 -6.30
N ARG A 21 -14.77 -8.39 -5.15
CA ARG A 21 -16.06 -7.68 -5.01
C ARG A 21 -16.08 -6.25 -5.54
N CYS A 22 -14.92 -5.62 -5.73
CA CYS A 22 -14.82 -4.22 -6.19
C CYS A 22 -14.51 -4.14 -7.68
N GLY A 23 -15.31 -3.37 -8.42
CA GLY A 23 -15.01 -3.02 -9.82
C GLY A 23 -13.72 -2.21 -9.92
N GLY A 24 -12.67 -2.83 -10.46
CA GLY A 24 -11.33 -2.22 -10.59
C GLY A 24 -10.31 -2.61 -9.52
N GLY A 25 -10.54 -3.68 -8.75
CA GLY A 25 -9.57 -4.23 -7.80
C GLY A 25 -9.65 -3.60 -6.40
N CYS A 26 -8.93 -4.20 -5.44
CA CYS A 26 -8.87 -3.68 -4.08
C CYS A 26 -8.12 -2.34 -4.09
N ARG A 27 -8.70 -1.31 -3.46
CA ARG A 27 -8.10 0.04 -3.34
C ARG A 27 -7.59 0.32 -1.93
N LYS A 28 -7.41 -0.73 -1.14
CA LYS A 28 -7.00 -0.66 0.27
C LYS A 28 -5.99 -1.76 0.58
N VAL A 29 -5.00 -1.39 1.40
CA VAL A 29 -3.99 -2.29 1.96
C VAL A 29 -4.27 -2.57 3.43
N HIS A 30 -4.41 -3.84 3.81
CA HIS A 30 -4.52 -4.19 5.22
C HIS A 30 -3.14 -4.27 5.88
N CYS A 31 -2.97 -3.59 7.02
CA CYS A 31 -1.74 -3.71 7.79
C CYS A 31 -1.64 -5.12 8.42
N PRO A 32 -0.58 -5.91 8.15
CA PRO A 32 -0.44 -7.26 8.70
C PRO A 32 -0.19 -7.26 10.22
N TYR A 33 0.16 -6.11 10.81
CA TYR A 33 0.48 -6.00 12.23
C TYR A 33 -0.71 -5.59 13.10
N CYS A 34 -1.61 -4.74 12.58
CA CYS A 34 -2.72 -4.19 13.36
C CYS A 34 -4.09 -4.31 12.67
N GLY A 35 -4.15 -4.83 11.44
CA GLY A 35 -5.38 -5.00 10.67
C GLY A 35 -5.95 -3.73 10.02
N TYR A 36 -5.39 -2.55 10.34
CA TYR A 36 -5.88 -1.27 9.83
C TYR A 36 -5.90 -1.21 8.29
N GLU A 37 -7.01 -0.74 7.74
CA GLU A 37 -7.22 -0.53 6.31
C GLU A 37 -6.57 0.78 5.86
N ASN A 38 -5.40 0.68 5.26
CA ASN A 38 -4.72 1.82 4.66
C ASN A 38 -5.23 2.01 3.23
N PRO A 39 -5.34 3.25 2.72
CA PRO A 39 -5.59 3.47 1.30
C PRO A 39 -4.40 2.97 0.47
N LEU A 40 -4.66 2.31 -0.67
CA LEU A 40 -3.58 1.96 -1.60
C LEU A 40 -2.93 3.27 -2.08
N PRO A 41 -1.60 3.42 -1.99
CA PRO A 41 -0.94 4.58 -2.59
C PRO A 41 -1.24 4.57 -4.09
N SER A 42 -1.72 5.69 -4.62
CA SER A 42 -1.84 5.82 -6.06
C SER A 42 -0.43 5.87 -6.67
N PRO A 43 -0.22 5.35 -7.89
CA PRO A 43 1.09 5.43 -8.56
C PRO A 43 1.55 6.88 -8.77
N LEU A 44 0.62 7.85 -8.75
CA LEU A 44 0.92 9.27 -8.75
C LEU A 44 1.52 9.75 -7.42
N LEU A 45 1.08 9.17 -6.29
CA LEU A 45 1.61 9.48 -4.96
C LEU A 45 3.04 8.95 -4.82
N GLU A 46 3.37 7.79 -5.41
CA GLU A 46 4.76 7.28 -5.45
C GLU A 46 5.70 8.20 -6.23
N ARG A 47 5.22 8.76 -7.35
CA ARG A 47 5.93 9.79 -8.11
C ARG A 47 6.15 11.09 -7.33
N LEU A 48 5.16 11.52 -6.54
CA LEU A 48 5.23 12.76 -5.76
C LEU A 48 6.05 12.61 -4.47
N LEU A 49 5.99 11.43 -3.83
CA LEU A 49 6.77 11.08 -2.65
C LEU A 49 8.22 10.69 -2.97
N GLY A 50 8.60 10.68 -4.24
CA GLY A 50 9.99 10.75 -4.66
C GLY A 50 10.87 9.68 -4.02
N ARG A 51 10.49 8.39 -4.12
CA ARG A 51 11.51 7.34 -4.05
C ARG A 51 12.43 7.53 -5.26
N LYS A 52 13.54 8.23 -5.03
CA LYS A 52 14.74 8.18 -5.86
C LYS A 52 15.25 6.74 -5.85
N GLU A 53 14.63 5.86 -6.62
CA GLU A 53 15.34 4.66 -7.05
C GLU A 53 16.34 5.09 -8.11
N LYS A 54 17.55 5.41 -7.64
CA LYS A 54 18.73 5.42 -8.50
C LYS A 54 18.92 3.99 -8.99
N LYS A 55 18.42 3.67 -10.18
CA LYS A 55 18.84 2.49 -10.91
C LYS A 55 20.04 2.89 -11.76
N LYS A 56 21.21 2.39 -11.36
CA LYS A 56 22.49 2.42 -12.07
C LYS A 56 22.40 1.61 -13.36
#